data_AF-A0A5S5D445-F1
#
_entry.id   AF-A0A5S5D445-F1
#
_cell.length_a   1.000
_cell.length_b   1.000
_cell.length_c   1.000
_cell.angle_alpha   90.00
_cell.angle_beta   90.00
_cell.angle_gamma   90.00
#
_symmetry.space_group_name_H-M   'P 1'
#
loop_
_entity.id
_entity.type
_entity.pdbx_description
1 polymer ?
#
loop_
_entity_poly.entity_id
_entity_poly.type
_entity_poly.pdbx_seq_one_letter_code
_entity_poly.pdbx_strand_id
1 'polypeptide(L)'
;MIQATELRLGNYVNLNDGSEHDKIRQISGIEHKIVYTLIKGCRFAQVHQSFDRIYPIPLTEEIIIKCGFERSEYNDYRHPILFGTLTLYEGVAELHISDMYSVWVNNLHQLQNLYFALTGEELEVKI
;
A
#
# COMPACT_ATOMS: atom_id res chain seq x y z
N MET A 1 -5.75 10.96 -7.06
CA MET A 1 -6.91 10.05 -6.95
C MET A 1 -6.48 8.70 -7.49
N ILE A 2 -6.75 7.60 -6.78
CA ILE A 2 -6.33 6.26 -7.24
C ILE A 2 -7.22 5.84 -8.42
N GLN A 3 -6.64 5.20 -9.44
CA GLN A 3 -7.43 4.56 -10.50
C GLN A 3 -8.08 3.29 -9.94
N ALA A 4 -9.39 3.12 -10.14
CA ALA A 4 -10.13 1.98 -9.57
C ALA A 4 -9.54 0.61 -9.94
N THR A 5 -8.93 0.49 -11.12
CA THR A 5 -8.27 -0.72 -11.62
C THR A 5 -6.97 -1.08 -10.90
N GLU A 6 -6.41 -0.16 -10.13
CA GLU A 6 -5.21 -0.41 -9.31
C GLU A 6 -5.55 -0.90 -7.90
N LEU A 7 -6.83 -0.99 -7.52
CA LEU A 7 -7.23 -1.40 -6.19
C LEU A 7 -7.65 -2.87 -6.15
N ARG A 8 -7.27 -3.52 -5.05
CA ARG A 8 -7.63 -4.90 -4.71
C ARG A 8 -8.11 -4.96 -3.27
N LEU A 9 -8.87 -6.00 -2.96
CA LEU A 9 -9.13 -6.41 -1.58
C LEU A 9 -7.81 -6.51 -0.82
N GLY A 10 -7.79 -6.04 0.43
CA GLY A 10 -6.58 -6.04 1.27
C GLY A 10 -5.70 -4.79 1.14
N ASN A 11 -5.88 -3.96 0.09
CA ASN A 11 -5.12 -2.72 -0.04
C ASN A 11 -5.45 -1.73 1.10
N TYR A 12 -4.42 -1.08 1.62
CA TYR A 12 -4.54 0.03 2.54
C TYR A 12 -4.57 1.35 1.77
N VAL A 13 -5.54 2.19 2.13
CA VAL A 13 -5.76 3.50 1.51
C VAL A 13 -6.05 4.53 2.59
N ASN A 14 -5.83 5.80 2.26
CA ASN A 14 -6.26 6.90 3.11
C ASN A 14 -7.67 7.35 2.70
N LEU A 15 -8.48 7.71 3.70
CA LEU A 15 -9.81 8.28 3.46
C LEU A 15 -9.79 9.77 3.78
N ASN A 16 -10.26 10.57 2.83
CA ASN A 16 -10.67 11.93 3.12
C ASN A 16 -12.19 11.93 3.38
N ASP A 17 -12.57 11.76 4.64
CA ASP A 17 -13.98 11.78 5.08
C ASP A 17 -14.44 13.17 5.58
N GLY A 18 -13.60 14.20 5.42
CA GLY A 18 -13.86 15.55 5.92
C GLY A 18 -13.67 15.71 7.43
N SER A 19 -13.20 14.67 8.14
CA SER A 19 -12.76 14.78 9.54
C SER A 19 -11.26 15.07 9.62
N GLU A 20 -10.80 15.73 10.68
CA GLU A 20 -9.39 16.13 10.87
C GLU A 20 -8.41 14.95 11.06
N HIS A 21 -8.88 13.71 10.97
CA HIS A 21 -8.04 12.54 11.14
C HIS A 21 -8.00 11.72 9.85
N ASP A 22 -6.85 11.77 9.18
CA ASP A 22 -6.45 10.80 8.15
C ASP A 22 -6.59 9.39 8.72
N LYS A 23 -7.59 8.66 8.22
CA LYS A 23 -7.89 7.31 8.70
C LYS A 23 -7.47 6.34 7.62
N ILE A 24 -6.32 5.72 7.85
CA ILE A 24 -5.92 4.54 7.08
C ILE A 24 -6.97 3.44 7.26
N ARG A 25 -7.34 2.84 6.14
CA ARG A 25 -8.39 1.83 6.04
C ARG A 25 -7.98 0.74 5.06
N GLN A 26 -8.46 -0.47 5.32
CA GLN A 26 -8.27 -1.59 4.41
C GLN A 26 -9.52 -1.77 3.55
N ILE A 27 -9.33 -2.01 2.26
CA ILE A 27 -10.43 -2.33 1.32
C ILE A 27 -10.90 -3.76 1.57
N SER A 28 -12.21 -3.92 1.77
CA SER A 28 -12.87 -5.22 1.98
C SER A 28 -13.91 -5.57 0.91
N GLY A 29 -14.21 -4.65 0.00
CA GLY A 29 -15.15 -4.87 -1.09
C GLY A 29 -15.06 -3.76 -2.12
N ILE A 30 -15.33 -4.08 -3.38
CA ILE A 30 -15.44 -3.10 -4.46
C ILE A 30 -16.67 -3.50 -5.28
N GLU A 31 -17.63 -2.59 -5.41
CA GLU A 31 -18.84 -2.80 -6.21
C GLU A 31 -19.15 -1.53 -7.00
N HIS A 32 -19.14 -1.64 -8.34
CA HIS A 32 -19.36 -0.51 -9.25
C HIS A 32 -18.45 0.70 -8.95
N LYS A 33 -19.00 1.75 -8.33
CA LYS A 33 -18.30 2.98 -7.91
C LYS A 33 -18.20 3.12 -6.38
N ILE A 34 -18.39 2.03 -5.66
CA ILE A 34 -18.41 1.99 -4.20
C ILE A 34 -17.26 1.11 -3.73
N VAL A 35 -16.50 1.63 -2.75
CA VAL A 35 -15.44 0.91 -2.05
C VAL A 35 -15.88 0.68 -0.61
N TYR A 36 -15.85 -0.56 -0.16
CA TYR A 36 -16.11 -0.94 1.22
C TYR A 36 -14.79 -0.98 1.97
N THR A 37 -14.75 -0.35 3.14
CA THR A 37 -13.56 -0.28 3.98
C THR A 37 -13.82 -0.77 5.40
N LEU A 38 -12.82 -1.39 6.01
CA LEU A 38 -12.88 -1.89 7.39
C LEU A 38 -12.37 -0.84 8.37
N ILE A 39 -13.15 -0.61 9.44
CA ILE A 39 -12.68 0.16 10.60
C ILE A 39 -11.78 -0.74 11.45
N LYS A 40 -10.55 -0.28 11.72
CA LYS A 40 -9.59 -0.98 12.59
C LYS A 40 -10.24 -1.30 13.95
N GLY A 41 -10.15 -2.56 14.37
CA GLY A 41 -10.71 -3.04 15.64
C GLY A 41 -12.21 -3.38 15.60
N CYS A 42 -12.90 -3.14 14.48
CA CYS A 42 -14.33 -3.43 14.34
C CYS A 42 -14.59 -4.35 13.13
N ARG A 43 -14.65 -5.67 13.36
CA ARG A 43 -14.93 -6.68 12.31
C ARG A 43 -16.27 -6.49 11.58
N PHE A 44 -17.23 -5.80 12.19
CA PHE A 44 -18.58 -5.65 11.66
C PHE A 44 -18.90 -4.23 11.14
N ALA A 45 -17.96 -3.29 11.26
CA ALA A 45 -18.19 -1.91 10.82
C ALA A 45 -17.52 -1.69 9.45
N GLN A 46 -18.20 -2.13 8.40
CA GLN A 46 -17.87 -1.73 7.03
C GLN A 46 -18.54 -0.40 6.71
N VAL A 47 -17.79 0.51 6.08
CA VAL A 47 -18.33 1.78 5.59
C VAL A 47 -18.16 1.84 4.09
N HIS A 48 -19.23 2.22 3.40
CA HIS A 48 -19.18 2.47 1.97
C HIS A 48 -18.59 3.86 1.72
N GLN A 49 -17.65 3.93 0.80
CA GLN A 49 -16.98 5.16 0.39
C GLN A 49 -17.10 5.29 -1.13
N SER A 50 -17.25 6.52 -1.59
CA SER A 50 -17.12 6.82 -3.01
C SER A 50 -15.63 6.89 -3.39
N PHE A 51 -15.28 6.52 -4.62
CA PHE A 51 -13.88 6.45 -5.09
C PHE A 51 -13.13 7.79 -4.99
N ASP A 52 -13.83 8.92 -5.10
CA ASP A 52 -13.27 10.26 -4.96
C ASP A 52 -12.76 10.56 -3.54
N ARG A 53 -13.14 9.75 -2.55
CA ARG A 53 -12.69 9.84 -1.16
C ARG A 53 -11.52 8.91 -0.84
N ILE A 54 -11.05 8.14 -1.82
CA ILE A 54 -9.96 7.17 -1.68
C ILE A 54 -8.66 7.79 -2.19
N TYR A 55 -7.68 7.90 -1.30
CA TYR A 55 -6.39 8.50 -1.58
C TYR A 55 -5.27 7.47 -1.38
N PRO A 56 -4.23 7.53 -2.22
CA PRO A 56 -3.08 6.66 -2.04
C PRO A 56 -2.35 7.03 -0.76
N ILE A 57 -1.68 6.05 -0.16
CA ILE A 57 -0.72 6.26 0.91
C ILE A 57 0.66 6.28 0.25
N PRO A 58 1.35 7.44 0.19
CA PRO A 58 2.70 7.50 -0.37
C PRO A 58 3.66 6.59 0.40
N LEU A 59 4.58 5.95 -0.30
CA LEU A 59 5.66 5.23 0.38
C LEU A 59 6.64 6.24 1.00
N THR A 60 6.66 6.27 2.31
CA THR A 60 7.69 6.90 3.12
C THR A 60 8.57 5.83 3.75
N GLU A 61 9.75 6.21 4.25
CA GLU A 61 10.61 5.30 5.02
C GLU A 61 9.85 4.64 6.19
N GLU A 62 8.99 5.40 6.89
CA GLU A 62 8.16 4.87 7.98
C GLU A 62 7.20 3.76 7.49
N ILE A 63 6.52 3.98 6.36
CA ILE A 63 5.60 2.98 5.79
C ILE A 63 6.38 1.75 5.31
N ILE A 64 7.53 1.94 4.68
CA ILE A 64 8.41 0.85 4.21
C ILE A 64 8.83 -0.04 5.38
N ILE A 65 9.27 0.54 6.50
CA ILE A 65 9.64 -0.19 7.72
C ILE A 65 8.42 -0.92 8.31
N LYS A 66 7.24 -0.29 8.32
CA LYS A 66 5.98 -0.93 8.78
C LYS A 66 5.56 -2.11 7.90
N CYS A 67 6.00 -2.15 6.64
CA CYS A 67 5.81 -3.28 5.72
C CYS A 67 6.84 -4.41 5.95
N GLY A 68 7.70 -4.32 6.97
CA GLY A 68 8.70 -5.36 7.27
C GLY A 68 9.96 -5.29 6.41
N PHE A 69 10.18 -4.20 5.69
CA PHE A 69 11.46 -3.98 5.02
C PHE A 69 12.50 -3.48 6.02
N GLU A 70 13.74 -3.94 5.84
CA GLU A 70 14.90 -3.58 6.65
C GLU A 70 15.84 -2.71 5.83
N ARG A 71 16.29 -1.60 6.41
CA ARG A 71 17.27 -0.72 5.79
C ARG A 71 18.65 -1.36 5.81
N SER A 72 19.33 -1.37 4.68
CA SER A 72 20.71 -1.86 4.57
C SER A 72 21.73 -0.74 4.77
N GLU A 73 23.01 -1.13 4.82
CA GLU A 73 24.16 -0.22 4.87
C GLU A 73 24.27 0.69 3.62
N TYR A 74 23.66 0.30 2.50
CA TYR A 74 23.69 1.04 1.23
C TYR A 74 22.51 2.01 1.08
N ASN A 75 21.72 2.23 2.14
CA ASN A 75 20.48 3.03 2.11
C ASN A 75 19.39 2.51 1.16
N ASP A 76 19.45 1.22 0.81
CA ASP A 76 18.32 0.50 0.21
C ASP A 76 17.51 -0.24 1.29
N TYR A 77 16.35 -0.78 0.91
CA TYR A 77 15.46 -1.53 1.78
C TYR A 77 15.22 -2.93 1.22
N ARG A 78 15.34 -3.95 2.07
CA ARG A 78 15.16 -5.37 1.71
C ARG A 78 14.03 -5.99 2.51
N HIS A 79 13.25 -6.83 1.86
CA HIS A 79 12.22 -7.62 2.53
C HIS A 79 12.66 -9.09 2.59
N PRO A 80 12.45 -9.81 3.69
CA PRO A 80 12.91 -11.21 3.81
C PRO A 80 12.32 -12.16 2.75
N ILE A 81 11.12 -11.85 2.25
CA ILE A 81 10.37 -12.69 1.31
C ILE A 81 10.47 -12.18 -0.14
N LEU A 82 10.56 -10.87 -0.36
CA LEU A 82 10.64 -10.36 -1.73
C LEU A 82 12.06 -10.42 -2.24
N PHE A 83 12.22 -10.95 -3.45
CA PHE A 83 13.44 -10.75 -4.21
C PHE A 83 13.53 -9.31 -4.72
N GLY A 84 14.68 -8.68 -4.50
CA GLY A 84 14.97 -7.33 -4.96
C GLY A 84 15.31 -6.36 -3.82
N THR A 85 15.61 -5.13 -4.21
CA THR A 85 15.89 -4.01 -3.29
C THR A 85 14.96 -2.85 -3.62
N LEU A 86 14.39 -2.23 -2.59
CA LEU A 86 13.58 -1.04 -2.72
C LEU A 86 14.45 0.18 -2.41
N THR A 87 14.48 1.17 -3.30
CA THR A 87 15.17 2.44 -3.07
C THR A 87 14.14 3.55 -2.90
N LEU A 88 14.39 4.47 -1.98
CA LEU A 88 13.58 5.67 -1.77
C LEU A 88 14.47 6.91 -1.93
N TYR A 89 14.24 7.70 -2.96
CA TYR A 89 15.01 8.92 -3.25
C TYR A 89 14.07 10.08 -3.57
N GLU A 90 14.17 11.18 -2.81
CA GLU A 90 13.32 12.38 -2.97
C GLU A 90 11.81 12.09 -3.05
N GLY A 91 11.34 11.07 -2.32
CA GLY A 91 9.92 10.67 -2.30
C GLY A 91 9.49 9.78 -3.46
N VAL A 92 10.43 9.37 -4.32
CA VAL A 92 10.22 8.38 -5.39
C VAL A 92 10.69 7.02 -4.90
N ALA A 93 9.82 6.02 -4.98
CA ALA A 93 10.10 4.65 -4.58
C ALA A 93 10.20 3.73 -5.80
N GLU A 94 11.30 2.99 -5.90
CA GLU A 94 11.58 2.09 -7.01
C GLU A 94 12.02 0.72 -6.47
N LEU A 95 11.36 -0.34 -6.91
CA LEU A 95 11.72 -1.72 -6.59
C LEU A 95 12.56 -2.29 -7.73
N HIS A 96 13.81 -2.62 -7.43
CA HIS A 96 14.75 -3.29 -8.32
C HIS A 96 14.63 -4.79 -8.15
N ILE A 97 14.04 -5.47 -9.14
CA ILE A 97 13.85 -6.94 -9.10
C ILE A 97 15.12 -7.64 -9.62
N SER A 98 15.84 -6.99 -10.53
CA SER A 98 17.15 -7.39 -11.04
C SER A 98 17.89 -6.19 -11.62
N ASP A 99 19.16 -6.35 -11.96
CA ASP A 99 19.99 -5.29 -12.57
C ASP A 99 19.41 -4.68 -13.85
N MET A 100 18.50 -5.37 -14.53
CA MET A 100 17.87 -4.92 -15.79
C MET A 100 16.40 -4.56 -15.65
N TYR A 101 15.78 -4.78 -14.49
CA TYR A 101 14.34 -4.60 -14.31
C TYR A 101 14.02 -3.97 -12.97
N SER A 102 13.46 -2.76 -13.05
CA SER A 102 12.90 -2.01 -11.92
C SER A 102 11.48 -1.55 -12.23
N VAL A 103 10.71 -1.30 -11.17
CA VAL A 103 9.33 -0.80 -11.27
C VAL A 103 9.12 0.30 -10.22
N TRP A 104 8.50 1.40 -10.64
CA TRP A 104 8.10 2.46 -9.71
C TRP A 104 6.90 2.03 -8.88
N VAL A 105 7.02 2.18 -7.56
CA VAL A 105 6.04 1.74 -6.55
C VAL A 105 5.80 2.86 -5.54
N ASN A 106 5.49 4.07 -6.01
CA ASN A 106 5.42 5.28 -5.17
C ASN A 106 4.35 5.25 -4.06
N ASN A 107 3.41 4.30 -4.11
CA ASN A 107 2.31 4.21 -3.13
C ASN A 107 2.16 2.79 -2.57
N LEU A 108 1.67 2.70 -1.33
CA LEU A 108 1.52 1.44 -0.59
C LEU A 108 0.69 0.41 -1.35
N HIS A 109 -0.43 0.80 -1.98
CA HIS A 109 -1.27 -0.15 -2.72
C HIS A 109 -0.55 -0.81 -3.89
N GLN A 110 0.37 -0.09 -4.55
CA GLN A 110 1.19 -0.63 -5.64
C GLN A 110 2.16 -1.69 -5.12
N LEU A 111 2.82 -1.41 -3.98
CA LEU A 111 3.70 -2.37 -3.32
C LEU A 111 2.94 -3.60 -2.84
N GLN A 112 1.76 -3.43 -2.24
CA GLN A 112 0.91 -4.54 -1.79
C GLN A 112 0.46 -5.44 -2.96
N ASN A 113 0.07 -4.83 -4.08
CA ASN A 113 -0.34 -5.59 -5.27
C ASN A 113 0.82 -6.34 -5.90
N LEU A 114 1.99 -5.72 -5.98
CA LEU A 114 3.20 -6.36 -6.48
C LEU A 114 3.63 -7.51 -5.56
N TYR A 115 3.60 -7.29 -4.24
CA TYR A 115 3.89 -8.34 -3.26
C TYR A 115 2.97 -9.54 -3.42
N PHE A 116 1.65 -9.30 -3.51
CA PHE A 116 0.67 -10.35 -3.72
C PHE A 116 0.88 -11.08 -5.06
N ALA A 117 1.17 -10.36 -6.13
CA ALA A 117 1.42 -10.96 -7.44
C ALA A 117 2.65 -11.89 -7.44
N LEU A 118 3.68 -11.54 -6.65
CA LEU A 118 4.93 -12.31 -6.58
C LEU A 118 4.89 -13.46 -5.56
N THR A 119 4.11 -13.33 -4.49
CA THR A 119 4.14 -14.27 -3.36
C THR A 119 2.85 -15.08 -3.20
N GLY A 120 1.73 -14.61 -3.73
CA GLY A 120 0.39 -15.14 -3.45
C GLY A 120 -0.19 -14.76 -2.09
N GLU A 121 0.56 -14.02 -1.26
CA GLU A 121 0.20 -13.66 0.11
C GLU A 121 -0.03 -12.15 0.24
N GLU A 122 -0.81 -11.73 1.24
CA GLU A 122 -0.98 -10.31 1.55
C GLU A 122 0.26 -9.75 2.25
N LEU A 123 0.71 -8.55 1.84
CA LEU A 123 1.75 -7.83 2.57
C LEU A 123 1.23 -7.39 3.93
N GLU A 124 1.84 -7.88 5.00
CA GLU A 124 1.55 -7.43 6.35
C GLU A 124 2.04 -5.99 6.54
N VAL A 125 1.18 -5.11 7.05
CA VAL A 125 1.55 -3.71 7.35
C VAL A 125 1.18 -3.37 8.78
N LYS A 126 2.17 -2.94 9.57
CA LYS A 126 2.02 -2.60 10.99
C LYS A 126 1.51 -1.18 11.20
N ILE A 127 0.26 -0.93 10.78
CA ILE A 127 -0.47 0.36 10.91
C ILE A 127 -1.54 0.29 11.99
#